data_AF-A0A2N2PNL1-F1
#
_entry.id   AF-A0A2N2PNL1-F1
#
_cell.length_a   1.000
_cell.length_b   1.000
_cell.length_c   1.000
_cell.angle_alpha   90.00
_cell.angle_beta   90.00
_cell.angle_gamma   90.00
#
_symmetry.space_group_name_H-M   'P 1'
#
loop_
_entity.id
_entity.type
_entity.pdbx_description
1 polymer ?
#
loop_
_entity_poly.entity_id
_entity_poly.type
_entity_poly.pdbx_seq_one_letter_code
_entity_poly.pdbx_strand_id
1 'polypeptide(L)'
;MNNSKTMKAALAAAVTVVMMTGGSVFAQAKPGATLDPHAGHNHAAPAATGGHAHGDAKDLGTTTIASLKVNVSQMGDVAAGGHGVFEITPAAGQTDPKAVRVWVGAENGVGSVKAKAAKAGDAYDAHVEVPKALTPESSLWVEVEPATGKKEKVGFTLKQ
;
A
#
# COMPACT_ATOMS: atom_id res chain seq x y z
N MET A 1 -43.01 9.28 19.33
CA MET A 1 -43.38 7.98 18.75
C MET A 1 -42.87 7.87 17.31
N ASN A 2 -42.25 6.73 17.02
CA ASN A 2 -42.16 5.98 15.75
C ASN A 2 -41.31 6.57 14.61
N ASN A 3 -40.12 6.00 14.34
CA ASN A 3 -39.80 4.71 13.66
C ASN A 3 -39.90 4.85 12.12
N SER A 4 -38.79 4.84 11.38
CA SER A 4 -37.99 3.67 10.93
C SER A 4 -38.36 3.19 9.52
N LYS A 5 -37.33 2.78 8.77
CA LYS A 5 -37.29 2.06 7.46
C LYS A 5 -37.23 2.99 6.24
N THR A 6 -36.34 2.79 5.26
CA THR A 6 -36.05 1.51 4.59
C THR A 6 -34.69 1.55 3.87
N MET A 7 -33.86 0.52 4.09
CA MET A 7 -32.72 0.17 3.25
C MET A 7 -33.20 -0.45 1.93
N LYS A 8 -32.49 -0.22 0.83
CA LYS A 8 -32.37 -1.19 -0.27
C LYS A 8 -30.93 -1.22 -0.79
N ALA A 9 -30.22 -2.27 -0.40
CA ALA A 9 -29.06 -2.78 -1.11
C ALA A 9 -29.54 -3.48 -2.39
N ALA A 10 -28.79 -3.34 -3.49
CA ALA A 10 -28.89 -4.23 -4.64
C ALA A 10 -27.48 -4.66 -5.04
N LEU A 11 -27.30 -5.96 -4.90
CA LEU A 11 -26.17 -6.80 -5.23
C LEU A 11 -26.23 -7.17 -6.72
N ALA A 12 -25.11 -7.14 -7.43
CA ALA A 12 -24.90 -7.99 -8.60
C ALA A 12 -23.39 -8.13 -8.87
N ALA A 13 -22.82 -9.21 -8.33
CA ALA A 13 -21.50 -9.71 -8.71
C ALA A 13 -21.66 -10.60 -9.94
N ALA A 14 -20.97 -10.30 -11.03
CA ALA A 14 -20.83 -11.18 -12.17
C ALA A 14 -19.53 -11.99 -12.04
N VAL A 15 -19.68 -13.28 -11.70
CA VAL A 15 -18.59 -14.26 -11.73
C VAL A 15 -18.54 -14.84 -13.14
N THR A 16 -17.46 -14.60 -13.87
CA THR A 16 -17.19 -15.28 -15.14
C THR A 16 -16.21 -16.41 -14.87
N VAL A 17 -16.68 -17.65 -15.06
CA VAL A 17 -15.85 -18.86 -15.03
C VAL A 17 -15.28 -19.07 -16.44
N VAL A 18 -13.95 -19.08 -16.57
CA VAL A 18 -13.26 -19.60 -17.76
C VAL A 18 -12.65 -20.95 -17.37
N MET A 19 -13.22 -22.04 -17.90
CA MET A 19 -12.58 -23.34 -17.90
C MET A 19 -11.72 -23.46 -19.17
N MET A 20 -10.42 -23.68 -19.01
CA MET A 20 -9.56 -24.21 -20.07
C MET A 20 -8.84 -25.46 -19.55
N THR A 21 -9.25 -26.59 -20.11
CA THR A 21 -8.55 -27.87 -20.08
C THR A 21 -7.47 -27.87 -21.17
N GLY A 22 -6.25 -28.28 -20.84
CA GLY A 22 -5.23 -28.53 -21.86
C GLY A 22 -3.86 -28.91 -21.33
N GLY A 23 -3.52 -30.20 -21.43
CA GLY A 23 -2.19 -30.64 -21.84
C GLY A 23 -1.15 -30.91 -20.75
N SER A 24 -1.10 -32.14 -20.25
CA SER A 24 0.11 -32.73 -19.66
C SER A 24 1.02 -33.25 -20.77
N VAL A 25 2.27 -32.79 -20.82
CA VAL A 25 3.39 -33.50 -21.44
C VAL A 25 4.55 -33.59 -20.46
N PHE A 26 4.95 -34.81 -20.15
CA PHE A 26 6.14 -35.14 -19.38
C PHE A 26 7.38 -34.93 -20.24
N ALA A 27 8.39 -34.27 -19.69
CA ALA A 27 9.77 -34.39 -20.15
C ALA A 27 10.69 -34.52 -18.92
N GLN A 28 11.32 -35.69 -18.80
CA GLN A 28 12.32 -36.06 -17.80
C GLN A 28 13.69 -36.17 -18.46
N ALA A 29 14.68 -35.44 -17.95
CA ALA A 29 16.11 -35.78 -17.88
C ALA A 29 16.85 -34.55 -17.28
N LYS A 30 17.93 -34.62 -16.50
CA LYS A 30 18.69 -35.66 -15.78
C LYS A 30 19.59 -34.88 -14.78
N PRO A 31 20.21 -35.55 -13.79
CA PRO A 31 20.73 -34.92 -12.56
C PRO A 31 22.14 -34.32 -12.70
N GLY A 32 22.45 -33.35 -11.84
CA GLY A 32 23.83 -32.98 -11.52
C GLY A 32 24.11 -31.48 -11.54
N ALA A 33 23.76 -30.78 -10.47
CA ALA A 33 24.45 -29.55 -10.07
C ALA A 33 24.56 -29.56 -8.55
N THR A 34 25.80 -29.73 -8.10
CA THR A 34 26.29 -29.66 -6.73
C THR A 34 25.57 -28.58 -5.93
N LEU A 35 25.03 -28.97 -4.76
CA LEU A 35 24.62 -28.03 -3.73
C LEU A 35 25.89 -27.34 -3.23
N ASP A 36 26.17 -26.15 -3.73
CA ASP A 36 27.07 -25.22 -3.08
C ASP A 36 26.37 -24.77 -1.80
N PRO A 37 26.85 -25.13 -0.60
CA PRO A 37 26.27 -24.63 0.63
C PRO A 37 26.67 -23.16 0.70
N HIS A 38 25.74 -22.25 0.40
CA HIS A 38 25.92 -20.83 0.73
C HIS A 38 26.07 -20.72 2.25
N ALA A 39 27.33 -20.77 2.65
CA ALA A 39 27.81 -20.62 4.00
C ALA A 39 27.46 -19.20 4.48
N GLY A 40 26.67 -19.14 5.54
CA GLY A 40 26.69 -18.07 6.53
C GLY A 40 26.47 -16.66 6.01
N HIS A 41 25.20 -16.25 5.88
CA HIS A 41 24.84 -14.86 6.16
C HIS A 41 24.45 -14.77 7.64
N ASN A 42 25.48 -14.56 8.46
CA ASN A 42 25.32 -14.19 9.85
C ASN A 42 24.66 -12.80 9.88
N HIS A 43 23.36 -12.72 10.19
CA HIS A 43 22.74 -11.46 10.60
C HIS A 43 23.16 -11.14 12.03
N ALA A 44 24.47 -10.97 12.24
CA ALA A 44 24.97 -10.23 13.37
C ALA A 44 24.51 -8.79 13.13
N ALA A 45 23.42 -8.40 13.78
CA ALA A 45 22.92 -7.05 13.75
C ALA A 45 24.06 -6.12 14.20
N PRO A 46 24.57 -5.21 13.35
CA PRO A 46 25.22 -4.05 13.91
C PRO A 46 24.10 -3.28 14.62
N ALA A 47 24.27 -3.06 15.92
CA ALA A 47 23.51 -2.07 16.65
C ALA A 47 23.85 -0.69 16.05
N ALA A 48 23.18 -0.36 14.96
CA ALA A 48 23.16 0.97 14.39
C ALA A 48 21.90 1.64 14.95
N THR A 49 22.09 2.55 15.90
CA THR A 49 21.15 3.65 16.13
C THR A 49 21.18 4.55 14.89
N GLY A 50 20.59 4.06 13.79
CA GLY A 50 20.55 4.72 12.50
C GLY A 50 19.10 5.04 12.16
N GLY A 51 18.62 6.19 12.65
CA GLY A 51 17.38 6.77 12.15
C GLY A 51 17.49 6.88 10.64
N HIS A 52 16.60 6.22 9.91
CA HIS A 52 16.58 6.31 8.45
C HIS A 52 16.17 7.75 8.15
N ALA A 53 17.12 8.58 7.70
CA ALA A 53 16.83 9.97 7.39
C ALA A 53 15.87 10.01 6.19
N HIS A 54 14.63 10.40 6.46
CA HIS A 54 13.66 10.73 5.43
C HIS A 54 14.07 12.09 4.80
N GLY A 55 13.87 12.26 3.49
CA GLY A 55 14.08 13.55 2.83
C GLY A 55 13.11 14.62 3.35
N ASP A 56 13.24 15.86 2.86
CA ASP A 56 12.39 16.97 3.31
C ASP A 56 10.89 16.67 3.16
N ALA A 57 10.11 17.00 4.21
CA ALA A 57 8.68 16.77 4.22
C ALA A 57 7.94 17.76 3.30
N LYS A 58 7.15 17.23 2.37
CA LYS A 58 6.25 17.96 1.47
C LYS A 58 4.80 17.61 1.80
N ASP A 59 4.04 18.55 2.36
CA ASP A 59 2.61 18.35 2.66
C ASP A 59 1.81 18.11 1.37
N LEU A 60 1.12 16.98 1.26
CA LEU A 60 0.23 16.65 0.15
C LEU A 60 -1.22 17.07 0.44
N GLY A 61 -1.54 17.38 1.69
CA GLY A 61 -2.82 17.93 2.12
C GLY A 61 -3.50 17.12 3.22
N THR A 62 -4.65 17.65 3.66
CA THR A 62 -5.47 17.06 4.71
C THR A 62 -6.85 16.70 4.16
N THR A 63 -7.34 15.50 4.47
CA THR A 63 -8.67 15.05 4.04
C THR A 63 -9.29 14.10 5.06
N THR A 64 -10.54 13.69 4.83
CA THR A 64 -11.21 12.64 5.61
C THR A 64 -11.35 11.38 4.77
N ILE A 65 -10.89 10.24 5.28
CA ILE A 65 -10.98 8.91 4.64
C ILE A 65 -11.63 7.95 5.63
N ALA A 66 -12.77 7.35 5.28
CA ALA A 66 -13.49 6.43 6.18
C ALA A 66 -13.75 7.02 7.58
N SER A 67 -14.12 8.31 7.64
CA SER A 67 -14.32 9.11 8.86
C SER A 67 -13.06 9.45 9.67
N LEU A 68 -11.87 9.10 9.19
CA LEU A 68 -10.58 9.48 9.77
C LEU A 68 -10.05 10.73 9.06
N LYS A 69 -9.84 11.82 9.79
CA LYS A 69 -9.19 13.03 9.29
C LYS A 69 -7.68 12.80 9.33
N VAL A 70 -7.03 12.83 8.17
CA VAL A 70 -5.60 12.56 8.03
C VAL A 70 -4.90 13.71 7.29
N ASN A 71 -3.71 14.06 7.73
CA ASN A 71 -2.73 14.78 6.92
C ASN A 71 -1.80 13.76 6.24
N VAL A 72 -1.44 13.99 4.98
CA VAL A 72 -0.52 13.12 4.24
C VAL A 72 0.66 13.93 3.77
N SER A 73 1.86 13.48 4.06
CA SER A 73 3.12 14.12 3.66
C SER A 73 4.00 13.16 2.88
N GLN A 74 4.69 13.67 1.87
CA GLN A 74 5.73 12.97 1.10
C GLN A 74 7.09 13.37 1.63
N MET A 75 7.98 12.41 1.84
CA MET A 75 9.34 12.68 2.28
C MET A 75 10.31 12.62 1.09
N GLY A 76 10.93 13.75 0.76
CA GLY A 76 11.81 13.89 -0.39
C GLY A 76 11.07 13.78 -1.73
N ASP A 77 11.81 13.44 -2.78
CA ASP A 77 11.28 13.32 -4.15
C ASP A 77 10.85 11.89 -4.46
N VAL A 78 9.84 11.74 -5.33
CA VAL A 78 9.34 10.44 -5.79
C VAL A 78 9.77 10.23 -7.23
N ALA A 79 10.77 9.37 -7.42
CA ALA A 79 11.31 9.02 -8.73
C ALA A 79 10.68 7.73 -9.28
N ALA A 80 10.42 7.71 -10.59
CA ALA A 80 9.91 6.53 -11.28
C ALA A 80 10.88 5.34 -11.13
N GLY A 81 10.34 4.16 -10.81
CA GLY A 81 11.14 2.95 -10.55
C GLY A 81 11.94 2.98 -9.25
N GLY A 82 11.80 4.02 -8.43
CA GLY A 82 12.43 4.15 -7.12
C GLY A 82 11.51 3.78 -5.96
N HIS A 83 11.80 4.35 -4.79
CA HIS A 83 10.97 4.22 -3.60
C HIS A 83 10.47 5.60 -3.16
N GLY A 84 9.18 5.67 -2.82
CA GLY A 84 8.58 6.82 -2.16
C GLY A 84 8.40 6.54 -0.67
N VAL A 85 8.59 7.57 0.15
CA VAL A 85 8.31 7.53 1.57
C VAL A 85 7.19 8.52 1.88
N PHE A 86 6.18 8.07 2.61
CA PHE A 86 5.00 8.85 2.95
C PHE A 86 4.64 8.68 4.42
N GLU A 87 4.21 9.77 5.03
CA GLU A 87 3.68 9.78 6.39
C GLU A 87 2.18 10.10 6.33
N ILE A 88 1.37 9.30 7.03
CA ILE A 88 -0.08 9.51 7.16
C ILE A 88 -0.36 9.75 8.63
N THR A 89 -0.75 10.99 8.96
CA THR A 89 -0.91 11.44 10.33
C THR A 89 -2.39 11.72 10.62
N PRO A 90 -3.08 10.84 11.36
CA PRO A 90 -4.44 11.09 11.81
C PRO A 90 -4.50 12.30 12.76
N ALA A 91 -5.65 12.98 12.77
CA ALA A 91 -5.91 14.00 13.77
C ALA A 91 -5.87 13.40 15.19
N ALA A 92 -5.42 14.19 16.17
CA ALA A 92 -5.32 13.76 17.56
C ALA A 92 -6.67 13.26 18.10
N GLY A 93 -6.62 12.19 18.92
CA GLY A 93 -7.80 11.60 19.56
C GLY A 93 -8.67 10.74 18.64
N GLN A 94 -8.27 10.51 17.39
CA GLN A 94 -8.96 9.57 16.52
C GLN A 94 -8.57 8.11 16.81
N THR A 95 -9.51 7.19 16.61
CA THR A 95 -9.26 5.76 16.75
C THR A 95 -8.38 5.24 15.62
N ASP A 96 -7.39 4.44 15.97
CA ASP A 96 -6.50 3.81 14.98
C ASP A 96 -7.29 2.91 14.00
N PRO A 97 -7.07 3.05 12.68
CA PRO A 97 -7.61 2.11 11.70
C PRO A 97 -6.99 0.71 11.83
N LYS A 98 -7.70 -0.31 11.32
CA LYS A 98 -7.19 -1.69 11.23
C LYS A 98 -5.98 -1.81 10.29
N ALA A 99 -6.00 -1.02 9.22
CA ALA A 99 -4.90 -0.94 8.27
C ALA A 99 -4.95 0.37 7.49
N VAL A 100 -3.77 0.88 7.17
CA VAL A 100 -3.57 1.90 6.13
C VAL A 100 -2.71 1.25 5.05
N ARG A 101 -3.17 1.32 3.79
CA ARG A 101 -2.45 0.81 2.63
C ARG A 101 -2.23 1.91 1.62
N VAL A 102 -1.07 1.95 1.00
CA VAL A 102 -0.74 2.95 -0.01
C VAL A 102 -0.16 2.33 -1.27
N TRP A 103 -0.31 3.03 -2.39
CA TRP A 103 0.40 2.73 -3.63
C TRP A 103 0.56 4.01 -4.45
N VAL A 104 1.57 4.04 -5.32
CA VAL A 104 1.73 5.10 -6.32
C VAL A 104 1.28 4.58 -7.69
N GLY A 105 0.40 5.30 -8.37
CA GLY A 105 -0.08 4.96 -9.71
C GLY A 105 -1.58 5.18 -9.90
N ALA A 106 -2.23 4.27 -10.62
CA ALA A 106 -3.66 4.33 -10.92
C ALA A 106 -4.54 4.02 -9.69
N GLU A 107 -5.76 4.55 -9.67
CA GLU A 107 -6.72 4.37 -8.57
C GLU A 107 -6.99 2.90 -8.22
N ASN A 108 -7.08 2.04 -9.23
CA ASN A 108 -7.34 0.61 -9.02
C ASN A 108 -6.08 -0.15 -8.53
N GLY A 109 -4.91 0.48 -8.54
CA GLY A 109 -3.62 -0.11 -8.16
C GLY A 109 -3.05 -1.07 -9.20
N VAL A 110 -3.60 -1.14 -10.42
CA VAL A 110 -3.05 -1.99 -11.49
C VAL A 110 -1.66 -1.47 -11.87
N GLY A 111 -0.67 -2.36 -11.87
CA GLY A 111 0.73 -2.01 -12.17
C GLY A 111 1.47 -1.35 -11.00
N SER A 112 0.85 -1.23 -9.82
CA SER A 112 1.47 -0.69 -8.62
C SER A 112 1.67 -1.76 -7.55
N VAL A 113 2.70 -1.61 -6.73
CA VAL A 113 2.87 -2.42 -5.52
C VAL A 113 2.17 -1.71 -4.35
N LYS A 114 1.23 -2.40 -3.71
CA LYS A 114 0.57 -1.89 -2.50
C LYS A 114 1.42 -2.20 -1.28
N ALA A 115 1.73 -1.18 -0.48
CA ALA A 115 2.41 -1.30 0.80
C ALA A 115 1.41 -1.09 1.94
N LYS A 116 1.60 -1.81 3.06
CA LYS A 116 0.90 -1.51 4.31
C LYS A 116 1.76 -0.53 5.10
N ALA A 117 1.19 0.58 5.54
CA ALA A 117 1.89 1.53 6.40
C ALA A 117 2.08 0.95 7.81
N ALA A 118 3.24 1.19 8.40
CA ALA A 118 3.58 0.80 9.76
C ALA A 118 3.25 1.95 10.72
N LYS A 119 2.68 1.66 11.89
CA LYS A 119 2.44 2.68 12.91
C LYS A 119 3.80 3.12 13.48
N ALA A 120 4.05 4.42 13.50
CA ALA A 120 5.22 5.06 14.10
C ALA A 120 4.76 6.24 14.97
N GLY A 121 4.72 6.04 16.28
CA GLY A 121 4.13 7.01 17.20
C GLY A 121 2.65 7.25 16.90
N ASP A 122 2.28 8.49 16.60
CA ASP A 122 0.91 8.86 16.21
C ASP A 122 0.65 8.77 14.70
N ALA A 123 1.70 8.63 13.89
CA ALA A 123 1.65 8.58 12.44
C ALA A 123 1.75 7.14 11.89
N TYR A 124 1.57 7.01 10.58
CA TYR A 124 1.79 5.79 9.82
C TYR A 124 2.81 6.03 8.71
N ASP A 125 3.93 5.33 8.79
CA ASP A 125 5.02 5.41 7.82
C ASP A 125 4.84 4.37 6.72
N ALA A 126 4.92 4.82 5.47
CA ALA A 126 4.77 3.98 4.31
C ALA A 126 5.98 4.11 3.38
N HIS A 127 6.62 2.97 3.13
CA HIS A 127 7.61 2.82 2.08
C HIS A 127 6.95 2.09 0.93
N VAL A 128 6.93 2.70 -0.26
CA VAL A 128 6.24 2.16 -1.42
C VAL A 128 7.13 2.16 -2.65
N GLU A 129 7.08 1.09 -3.41
CA GLU A 129 7.73 1.04 -4.72
C GLU A 129 6.95 1.89 -5.73
N VAL A 130 7.68 2.71 -6.47
CA VAL A 130 7.12 3.59 -7.48
C VAL A 130 7.19 2.88 -8.83
N PRO A 131 6.08 2.81 -9.59
CA PRO A 131 6.11 2.22 -10.93
C PRO A 131 7.22 2.83 -11.80
N LYS A 132 7.81 2.02 -12.67
CA LYS A 132 8.85 2.47 -13.62
C LYS A 132 8.35 3.55 -14.58
N ALA A 133 7.03 3.64 -14.77
CA ALA A 133 6.39 4.70 -15.53
C ALA A 133 5.40 5.46 -14.63
N LEU A 134 5.66 6.75 -14.40
CA LEU A 134 4.70 7.68 -13.82
C LEU A 134 3.94 8.36 -14.96
N THR A 135 2.64 8.17 -14.97
CA THR A 135 1.74 8.87 -15.90
C THR A 135 1.23 10.15 -15.24
N PRO A 136 0.69 11.13 -15.98
CA PRO A 136 0.06 12.31 -15.39
C PRO A 136 -1.10 11.98 -14.44
N GLU A 137 -1.74 10.82 -14.60
CA GLU A 137 -2.81 10.31 -13.73
C GLU A 137 -2.27 9.63 -12.45
N SER A 138 -0.95 9.47 -12.32
CA SER A 138 -0.35 8.79 -11.17
C SER A 138 -0.48 9.66 -9.92
N SER A 139 -1.12 9.09 -8.90
CA SER A 139 -1.24 9.70 -7.57
C SER A 139 -0.66 8.78 -6.51
N LEU A 140 -0.34 9.33 -5.34
CA LEU A 140 -0.31 8.53 -4.12
C LEU A 140 -1.75 8.20 -3.75
N TRP A 141 -2.10 6.94 -3.69
CA TRP A 141 -3.38 6.49 -3.16
C TRP A 141 -3.24 6.02 -1.74
N VAL A 142 -4.12 6.48 -0.86
CA VAL A 142 -4.20 6.06 0.53
C VAL A 142 -5.55 5.39 0.76
N GLU A 143 -5.53 4.11 1.10
CA GLU A 143 -6.70 3.32 1.49
C GLU A 143 -6.68 3.12 3.00
N VAL A 144 -7.77 3.51 3.66
CA VAL A 144 -7.96 3.33 5.10
C VAL A 144 -9.04 2.27 5.33
N GLU A 145 -8.70 1.28 6.16
CA GLU A 145 -9.63 0.29 6.68
C GLU A 145 -9.95 0.65 8.14
N PRO A 146 -11.09 1.32 8.42
CA PRO A 146 -11.48 1.67 9.78
C PRO A 146 -11.85 0.40 10.58
N ALA A 147 -12.01 0.53 11.90
CA ALA A 147 -12.47 -0.57 12.75
C ALA A 147 -13.81 -1.18 12.27
N THR A 148 -14.68 -0.39 11.65
CA THR A 148 -15.97 -0.81 11.07
C THR A 148 -15.83 -1.68 9.81
N GLY A 149 -14.64 -1.70 9.19
CA GLY A 149 -14.28 -2.61 8.09
C GLY A 149 -14.56 -2.12 6.66
N LYS A 150 -15.38 -1.07 6.46
CA LYS A 150 -15.60 -0.50 5.12
C LYS A 150 -14.41 0.36 4.71
N LYS A 151 -13.65 -0.11 3.72
CA LYS A 151 -12.48 0.58 3.19
C LYS A 151 -12.89 1.77 2.32
N GLU A 152 -12.16 2.86 2.45
CA GLU A 152 -12.25 4.01 1.54
C GLU A 152 -10.85 4.45 1.14
N LYS A 153 -10.74 5.08 -0.03
CA LYS A 153 -9.45 5.51 -0.57
C LYS A 153 -9.54 6.88 -1.21
N VAL A 154 -8.45 7.62 -1.14
CA VAL A 154 -8.31 8.96 -1.75
C VAL A 154 -6.94 9.06 -2.41
N GLY A 155 -6.89 9.76 -3.55
CA GLY A 155 -5.67 10.06 -4.29
C GLY A 155 -5.13 11.44 -3.92
N PHE A 156 -3.80 11.54 -3.84
CA PHE A 156 -3.05 12.76 -3.60
C PHE A 156 -2.05 12.99 -4.73
N THR A 157 -1.99 14.22 -5.23
CA THR A 157 -1.02 14.61 -6.24
C THR A 157 0.38 14.59 -5.63
N LEU A 158 1.31 13.88 -6.26
CA LEU A 158 2.72 13.84 -5.84
C LEU A 158 3.40 15.20 -6.04
N LYS A 159 4.34 15.54 -5.16
CA LYS A 159 5.14 16.75 -5.30
C LYS A 159 6.54 16.40 -5.79
N GLN A 160 6.93 16.94 -6.95
CA GLN A 160 8.31 16.84 -7.44
C GLN A 160 9.19 17.88 -6.76
#